data_AF-A0A1C4EQ93-F1
#
_entry.id   AF-A0A1C4EQ93-F1
#
_cell.length_a   1.000
_cell.length_b   1.000
_cell.length_c   1.000
_cell.angle_alpha   90.00
_cell.angle_beta   90.00
_cell.angle_gamma   90.00
#
_symmetry.space_group_name_H-M   'P 1'
#
loop_
_entity.id
_entity.type
_entity.pdbx_description
1 polymer ?
#
loop_
_entity_poly.entity_id
_entity_poly.type
_entity_poly.pdbx_seq_one_letter_code
_entity_poly.pdbx_strand_id
1 'polypeptide(L)'
;MNTEDKIYAEKVLKNLLIGSQVDGLQFGISPGAIKIHFTTFHDSVDYDGQLYINIESKWRLFNKLQKRYPLNEDEFEDYSVEEEYERIFKIRRQKVTDIQLGLESPHLIITL
;
A
#
# COMPACT_ATOMS: atom_id res chain seq x y z
N MET A 1 -17.82 7.86 -1.21
CA MET A 1 -17.36 7.82 -2.62
C MET A 1 -18.47 7.20 -3.45
N ASN A 2 -18.76 7.72 -4.64
CA ASN A 2 -19.71 7.09 -5.57
C ASN A 2 -19.16 5.71 -6.01
N THR A 3 -20.04 4.73 -6.22
CA THR A 3 -19.70 3.41 -6.74
C THR A 3 -18.93 3.45 -8.07
N GLU A 4 -19.29 4.35 -8.99
CA GLU A 4 -18.60 4.47 -10.28
C GLU A 4 -17.17 4.97 -10.11
N ASP A 5 -16.97 6.01 -9.30
CA ASP A 5 -15.64 6.54 -8.96
C ASP A 5 -14.76 5.47 -8.32
N LYS A 6 -15.34 4.65 -7.43
CA LYS A 6 -14.65 3.52 -6.81
C LYS A 6 -14.15 2.53 -7.84
N ILE A 7 -15.04 2.04 -8.70
CA ILE A 7 -14.72 1.04 -9.72
C ILE A 7 -13.63 1.58 -10.66
N TYR A 8 -13.75 2.85 -11.05
CA TYR A 8 -12.77 3.51 -11.89
C TYR A 8 -11.40 3.62 -11.19
N ALA A 9 -11.37 4.10 -9.95
CA ALA A 9 -10.15 4.23 -9.17
C ALA A 9 -9.47 2.87 -8.94
N GLU A 10 -10.23 1.84 -8.58
CA GLU A 10 -9.71 0.47 -8.45
C GLU A 10 -9.10 -0.02 -9.77
N LYS A 11 -9.76 0.21 -10.92
CA LYS A 11 -9.23 -0.18 -12.22
C LYS A 11 -7.90 0.51 -12.54
N VAL A 12 -7.79 1.82 -12.26
CA VAL A 12 -6.55 2.58 -12.44
C VAL A 12 -5.45 2.03 -11.52
N LEU A 13 -5.74 1.87 -10.23
CA LEU A 13 -4.77 1.36 -9.26
C LEU A 13 -4.28 -0.05 -9.62
N LYS A 14 -5.20 -0.94 -10.02
CA LYS A 14 -4.84 -2.30 -10.48
C LYS A 14 -3.92 -2.25 -11.70
N ASN A 15 -4.21 -1.41 -12.68
CA ASN A 15 -3.39 -1.26 -13.87
C ASN A 15 -1.98 -0.72 -13.56
N LEU A 16 -1.85 0.13 -12.55
CA LEU A 16 -0.56 0.67 -12.14
C LEU A 16 0.26 -0.33 -11.32
N LEU A 17 -0.35 -0.96 -10.31
CA LEU A 17 0.39 -1.65 -9.26
C LEU A 17 0.42 -3.17 -9.41
N ILE A 18 -0.58 -3.83 -10.02
CA ILE A 18 -0.56 -5.30 -10.13
C ILE A 18 0.67 -5.71 -10.92
N GLY A 19 1.42 -6.66 -10.37
CA GLY A 19 2.64 -7.15 -10.98
C GLY A 19 3.93 -6.50 -10.44
N SER A 20 3.82 -5.29 -9.89
CA SER A 20 4.93 -4.61 -9.23
C SER A 20 5.28 -5.29 -7.90
N GLN A 21 6.50 -5.08 -7.43
CA GLN A 21 6.99 -5.62 -6.16
C GLN A 21 7.36 -4.50 -5.20
N VAL A 22 7.17 -4.74 -3.90
CA VAL A 22 7.64 -3.83 -2.85
C VAL A 22 9.17 -3.74 -2.92
N ASP A 23 9.71 -2.59 -3.28
CA ASP A 23 11.16 -2.42 -3.50
C ASP A 23 11.86 -1.94 -2.24
N GLY A 24 11.28 -0.95 -1.58
CA GLY A 24 11.84 -0.33 -0.39
C GLY A 24 10.99 0.83 0.10
N LEU A 25 11.57 1.60 1.01
CA LEU A 25 10.92 2.74 1.62
C LEU A 25 11.83 3.97 1.63
N GLN A 26 11.23 5.15 1.71
CA GLN A 26 11.87 6.44 1.93
C GLN A 26 11.07 7.22 2.97
N PHE A 27 11.71 8.21 3.58
CA PHE A 27 10.99 9.18 4.42
C PHE A 27 9.97 9.95 3.58
N GLY A 28 8.75 10.06 4.10
CA GLY A 28 7.69 10.86 3.52
C GLY A 28 7.92 12.36 3.72
N ILE A 29 6.94 13.15 3.28
CA ILE A 29 7.03 14.62 3.27
C ILE A 29 6.82 15.20 4.68
N SER A 30 6.00 14.55 5.50
CA SER A 30 5.69 14.96 6.87
C SER A 30 6.36 14.06 7.93
N PRO A 31 6.52 14.55 9.18
CA PRO A 31 7.04 13.74 10.27
C PRO A 31 6.19 12.47 10.47
N GLY A 32 6.81 11.30 10.37
CA GLY A 32 6.14 10.01 10.49
C GLY A 32 5.53 9.47 9.19
N ALA A 33 5.52 10.24 8.10
CA ALA A 33 5.07 9.70 6.82
C ALA A 33 6.11 8.74 6.22
N ILE A 34 5.63 7.67 5.60
CA ILE A 34 6.45 6.65 4.96
C ILE A 34 6.09 6.58 3.48
N LYS A 35 7.09 6.65 2.61
CA LYS A 35 6.92 6.43 1.17
C LYS A 35 7.34 5.01 0.82
N ILE A 36 6.40 4.16 0.39
CA ILE A 36 6.68 2.79 -0.08
C ILE A 36 6.82 2.80 -1.60
N HIS A 37 7.94 2.27 -2.09
CA HIS A 37 8.24 2.16 -3.52
C HIS A 37 7.84 0.80 -4.08
N PHE A 38 7.30 0.82 -5.28
CA PHE A 38 6.91 -0.34 -6.06
C PHE A 38 7.64 -0.32 -7.40
N THR A 39 8.29 -1.45 -7.73
CA THR A 39 9.13 -1.58 -8.93
C THR A 39 8.76 -2.87 -9.67
N THR A 40 8.68 -2.79 -10.99
CA THR A 40 8.50 -3.95 -11.88
C THR A 40 9.85 -4.38 -12.42
N PHE A 41 10.36 -5.52 -11.97
CA PHE A 41 11.68 -6.04 -12.37
C PHE A 41 11.55 -6.91 -13.64
N HIS A 42 11.45 -6.27 -14.82
CA HIS A 42 11.49 -6.94 -16.13
C HIS A 42 12.43 -6.16 -17.08
N ASP A 43 13.72 -6.51 -17.04
CA ASP A 43 14.82 -6.06 -17.91
C ASP A 43 15.16 -4.55 -17.96
N SER A 44 16.46 -4.27 -18.20
CA SER A 44 17.18 -2.98 -18.08
C SER A 44 16.45 -1.91 -17.26
N VAL A 45 16.82 -1.80 -15.98
CA VAL A 45 16.20 -0.94 -14.96
C VAL A 45 15.94 0.47 -15.50
N ASP A 46 14.76 0.67 -16.05
CA ASP A 46 14.28 1.99 -16.44
C ASP A 46 13.61 2.54 -15.18
N TYR A 47 14.31 3.43 -14.50
CA TYR A 47 13.82 4.10 -13.30
C TYR A 47 12.72 5.13 -13.62
N ASP A 48 12.45 5.36 -14.90
CA ASP A 48 11.43 6.28 -15.41
C ASP A 48 10.02 5.66 -15.28
N GLY A 49 9.52 5.60 -14.04
CA GLY A 49 8.16 5.12 -13.76
C GLY A 49 7.93 4.60 -12.34
N GLN A 50 8.78 4.95 -11.37
CA GLN A 50 8.64 4.45 -9.99
C GLN A 50 7.30 4.86 -9.38
N LEU A 51 6.48 3.87 -9.08
CA LEU A 51 5.24 4.04 -8.35
C LEU A 51 5.56 4.07 -6.86
N TYR A 52 5.02 5.07 -6.17
CA TYR A 52 5.12 5.10 -4.72
C TYR A 52 3.79 5.46 -4.08
N ILE A 53 3.60 4.95 -2.87
CA ILE A 53 2.49 5.30 -1.99
C ILE A 53 3.07 6.06 -0.82
N ASN A 54 2.57 7.26 -0.60
CA ASN A 54 2.89 8.06 0.57
C ASN A 54 1.83 7.78 1.64
N ILE A 55 2.24 7.21 2.76
CA ILE A 55 1.38 6.85 3.87
C ILE A 55 1.52 7.95 4.93
N GLU A 56 0.46 8.73 5.12
CA GLU A 56 0.37 9.80 6.13
C GLU A 56 -0.62 9.46 7.26
N SER A 57 -1.26 8.30 7.19
CA SER A 57 -2.25 7.77 8.13
C SER A 57 -1.71 6.53 8.83
N LYS A 58 -2.34 6.12 9.94
CA LYS A 58 -2.07 4.78 10.50
C LYS A 58 -2.38 3.70 9.47
N TRP A 59 -1.60 2.62 9.51
CA TRP A 59 -1.73 1.49 8.58
C TRP A 59 -1.44 0.17 9.29
N ARG A 60 -1.81 -0.95 8.67
CA ARG A 60 -1.58 -2.29 9.23
C ARG A 60 -1.22 -3.30 8.17
N LEU A 61 -0.25 -4.15 8.50
CA LEU A 61 0.02 -5.37 7.74
C LEU A 61 -0.81 -6.52 8.33
N PHE A 62 -1.64 -7.15 7.49
CA PHE A 62 -2.40 -8.33 7.86
C PHE A 62 -1.74 -9.59 7.30
N ASN A 63 -1.48 -10.58 8.15
CA ASN A 63 -0.87 -11.85 7.72
C ASN A 63 -1.84 -12.79 6.99
N LYS A 64 -3.14 -12.47 6.98
CA LYS A 64 -4.23 -13.23 6.35
C LYS A 64 -5.32 -12.27 5.89
N LEU A 65 -6.10 -12.70 4.91
CA LEU A 65 -7.30 -11.99 4.48
C LEU A 65 -8.24 -11.78 5.66
N GLN A 66 -8.74 -10.55 5.82
CA GLN A 66 -9.63 -10.20 6.93
C GLN A 66 -11.09 -10.36 6.51
N LYS A 67 -11.92 -10.86 7.42
CA LYS A 67 -13.38 -10.84 7.23
C LYS A 67 -13.95 -9.42 7.39
N ARG A 68 -13.28 -8.60 8.19
CA ARG A 68 -13.63 -7.21 8.46
C ARG A 68 -12.35 -6.39 8.61
N TYR A 69 -12.27 -5.26 7.91
CA TYR A 69 -11.19 -4.29 8.08
C TYR A 69 -11.58 -3.25 9.16
N PRO A 70 -10.59 -2.59 9.79
CA PRO A 70 -10.85 -1.47 10.70
C PRO A 70 -11.66 -0.36 10.03
N LEU A 71 -12.56 0.29 10.75
CA LEU A 71 -13.37 1.38 10.19
C LEU A 71 -12.63 2.72 10.19
N ASN A 72 -11.78 2.95 11.19
CA ASN A 72 -10.99 4.16 11.39
C ASN A 72 -9.66 3.86 12.11
N GLU A 73 -8.84 4.89 12.28
CA GLU A 73 -7.49 4.81 12.88
C GLU A 73 -7.46 4.43 14.36
N ASP A 74 -8.56 4.63 15.11
CA ASP A 74 -8.62 4.29 16.54
C ASP A 74 -8.70 2.77 16.79
N GLU A 75 -9.09 2.00 15.77
CA GLU A 75 -9.10 0.53 15.79
C GLU A 75 -7.71 -0.08 15.47
N PHE A 76 -6.72 0.74 15.15
CA PHE A 76 -5.35 0.27 14.88
C PHE A 76 -4.52 0.26 16.16
N GLU A 77 -3.73 -0.80 16.33
CA GLU A 77 -2.64 -0.80 17.32
C GLU A 77 -1.60 0.24 16.88
N ASP A 78 -1.06 0.98 17.85
CA ASP A 78 0.05 1.88 17.60
C ASP A 78 1.33 1.08 17.38
N TYR A 79 2.06 1.43 16.31
CA TYR A 79 3.40 0.94 16.06
C TYR A 79 4.41 2.03 16.40
N SER A 80 5.57 1.62 16.93
CA SER A 80 6.74 2.49 16.87
C SER A 80 7.20 2.64 15.42
N VAL A 81 7.89 3.73 15.13
CA VAL A 81 8.45 3.99 13.79
C VAL A 81 9.35 2.83 13.34
N GLU A 82 10.12 2.24 14.25
CA GLU A 82 10.96 1.07 13.97
C GLU A 82 10.14 -0.17 13.59
N GLU A 83 9.03 -0.41 14.29
CA GLU A 83 8.13 -1.54 13.99
C GLU A 83 7.47 -1.40 12.63
N GLU A 84 7.10 -0.17 12.24
CA GLU A 84 6.58 0.14 10.90
C GLU A 84 7.61 -0.23 9.81
N TYR A 85 8.86 0.21 9.98
CA TYR A 85 9.93 -0.11 9.05
C TYR A 85 10.23 -1.61 8.97
N GLU A 86 10.27 -2.30 10.11
CA GLU A 86 10.51 -3.75 10.15
C GLU A 86 9.42 -4.52 9.39
N ARG A 87 8.16 -4.10 9.51
CA ARG A 87 7.03 -4.72 8.81
C ARG A 87 7.11 -4.52 7.29
N ILE A 88 7.45 -3.33 6.82
CA ILE A 88 7.65 -3.07 5.38
C ILE A 88 8.84 -3.88 4.86
N PHE A 89 9.91 -3.96 5.65
CA PHE A 89 11.08 -4.76 5.28
C PHE A 89 10.73 -6.25 5.09
N LYS A 90 9.87 -6.82 5.95
CA LYS A 90 9.42 -8.22 5.86
C LYS A 90 8.62 -8.54 4.59
N ILE A 91 7.99 -7.54 3.97
CA ILE A 91 7.22 -7.71 2.73
C ILE A 91 7.98 -7.30 1.47
N ARG A 92 9.25 -6.91 1.60
CA ARG A 92 10.09 -6.55 0.45
C ARG A 92 10.13 -7.70 -0.56
N ARG A 93 10.08 -7.35 -1.85
CA ARG A 93 10.01 -8.25 -3.01
C ARG A 93 8.71 -9.07 -3.13
N GLN A 94 7.77 -8.96 -2.19
CA GLN A 94 6.43 -9.52 -2.42
C GLN A 94 5.72 -8.73 -3.53
N LYS A 95 4.83 -9.40 -4.27
CA LYS A 95 4.32 -8.94 -5.56
C LYS A 95 2.86 -8.57 -5.40
N VAL A 96 2.49 -7.35 -5.77
CA VAL A 96 1.08 -6.95 -5.72
C VAL A 96 0.24 -7.88 -6.59
N THR A 97 -0.69 -8.58 -5.97
CA THR A 97 -1.59 -9.56 -6.61
C THR A 97 -3.01 -9.03 -6.77
N ASP A 98 -3.45 -8.15 -5.87
CA ASP A 98 -4.75 -7.48 -5.97
C ASP A 98 -4.76 -6.14 -5.23
N ILE A 99 -5.68 -5.26 -5.63
CA ILE A 99 -5.95 -3.98 -4.98
C ILE A 99 -7.44 -3.77 -4.85
N GLN A 100 -7.87 -3.28 -3.69
CA GLN A 100 -9.27 -3.00 -3.42
C GLN A 100 -9.38 -1.69 -2.68
N LEU A 101 -10.50 -0.99 -2.89
CA LEU A 101 -10.91 0.12 -2.05
C LEU A 101 -12.02 -0.36 -1.12
N GLY A 102 -12.02 0.09 0.13
CA GLY A 102 -13.08 -0.21 1.09
C GLY A 102 -14.47 0.22 0.61
N LEU A 103 -15.52 -0.36 1.19
CA LEU A 103 -16.91 -0.05 0.84
C LEU A 103 -17.43 1.20 1.56
N GLU A 104 -17.21 1.27 2.87
CA GLU A 104 -17.76 2.33 3.72
C GLU A 104 -16.84 3.56 3.74
N SER A 105 -15.53 3.32 3.81
CA SER A 105 -14.47 4.31 3.69
C SER A 105 -13.49 3.86 2.61
N PRO A 106 -12.88 4.77 1.82
CA PRO A 106 -11.98 4.43 0.72
C PRO A 106 -10.60 3.96 1.23
N HIS A 107 -10.58 3.02 2.17
CA HIS A 107 -9.36 2.38 2.65
C HIS A 107 -8.69 1.67 1.49
N LEU A 108 -7.42 1.98 1.24
CA LEU A 108 -6.63 1.29 0.23
C LEU A 108 -6.13 -0.04 0.79
N ILE A 109 -6.56 -1.14 0.17
CA ILE A 109 -6.17 -2.50 0.55
C ILE A 109 -5.31 -3.06 -0.57
N ILE A 110 -4.07 -3.42 -0.24
CA ILE A 110 -3.11 -4.01 -1.17
C ILE A 110 -2.83 -5.43 -0.74
N THR A 111 -3.02 -6.38 -1.64
CA THR A 111 -2.65 -7.79 -1.43
C THR A 111 -1.34 -8.04 -2.16
N LEU A 112 -0.37 -8.62 -1.45
CA LEU A 112 0.99 -8.91 -1.93
C LEU A 112 1.21 -10.39 -2.24
#